data_AF-A0A947HBE8-F1
#
_entry.id   AF-A0A947HBE8-F1
#
_cell.length_a   1.000
_cell.length_b   1.000
_cell.length_c   1.000
_cell.angle_alpha   90.00
_cell.angle_beta   90.00
_cell.angle_gamma   90.00
#
_symmetry.space_group_name_H-M   'P 1'
#
loop_
_entity.id
_entity.type
_entity.pdbx_description
1 polymer ?
#
loop_
_entity_poly.entity_id
_entity_poly.type
_entity_poly.pdbx_seq_one_letter_code
_entity_poly.pdbx_strand_id
1 'polypeptide(L)'
;MEDIHEIKPLMSLDFPWLAFLATAGIILGLCLLLGWFVWRLLKRKPPAEPEEPPPLKVDPQTLREEALAALDRLAQSQAMKQERGQDVYLELEAIFKRFLEGMHHKPVTGFTDQELEDFLKAQPQVHWQDSGLEPLLQRSLYARFAKGSPSQTQMQEDLRLLKQFVQKHTAD
;
A
#
# COMPACT_ATOMS: atom_id res chain seq x y z
N MET A 1 -24.34 76.28 -35.82
CA MET A 1 -24.75 76.33 -34.42
C MET A 1 -25.06 74.92 -33.98
N GLU A 2 -24.30 74.43 -33.00
CA GLU A 2 -24.36 73.07 -32.47
C GLU A 2 -25.73 72.67 -31.90
N ASP A 3 -26.11 71.43 -32.17
CA ASP A 3 -27.16 70.68 -31.49
C ASP A 3 -26.49 69.90 -30.35
N ILE A 4 -26.59 70.40 -29.12
CA ILE A 4 -26.00 69.79 -27.94
C ILE A 4 -27.08 68.93 -27.27
N HIS A 5 -26.98 67.62 -27.44
CA HIS A 5 -27.84 66.67 -26.72
C HIS A 5 -27.45 66.62 -25.22
N GLU A 6 -28.44 66.82 -24.36
CA GLU A 6 -28.33 66.64 -22.91
C GLU A 6 -27.88 65.21 -22.58
N ILE A 7 -26.78 65.09 -21.83
CA ILE A 7 -26.24 63.82 -21.36
C ILE A 7 -27.13 63.32 -20.21
N LYS A 8 -27.61 62.08 -20.31
CA LYS A 8 -28.46 61.46 -19.27
C LYS A 8 -27.80 61.55 -17.88
N PRO A 9 -28.57 61.80 -16.81
CA PRO A 9 -28.03 61.87 -15.46
C PRO A 9 -27.37 60.55 -15.07
N LEU A 10 -26.20 60.64 -14.44
CA LEU A 10 -25.44 59.49 -13.95
C LEU A 10 -26.28 58.75 -12.91
N MET A 11 -26.70 57.54 -13.27
CA MET A 11 -27.43 56.66 -12.37
C MET A 11 -26.46 56.17 -11.29
N SER A 12 -26.69 56.53 -10.04
CA SER A 12 -25.92 56.00 -8.91
C SER A 12 -26.27 54.54 -8.73
N LEU A 13 -25.40 53.64 -9.20
CA LEU A 13 -25.48 52.23 -8.85
C LEU A 13 -25.00 52.08 -7.40
N ASP A 14 -25.93 51.88 -6.48
CA ASP A 14 -25.64 51.38 -5.13
C ASP A 14 -25.19 49.92 -5.23
N PHE A 15 -23.95 49.73 -5.69
CA PHE A 15 -23.38 48.39 -5.82
C PHE A 15 -23.07 47.86 -4.41
N PRO A 16 -23.53 46.65 -4.03
CA PRO A 16 -23.33 46.12 -2.69
C PRO A 16 -21.90 45.58 -2.54
N TRP A 17 -20.92 46.49 -2.48
CA TRP A 17 -19.49 46.20 -2.38
C TRP A 17 -19.17 45.25 -1.22
N LEU A 18 -19.85 45.39 -0.08
CA LEU A 18 -19.69 44.49 1.07
C LEU A 18 -20.10 43.05 0.75
N ALA A 19 -21.21 42.85 0.03
CA ALA A 19 -21.65 41.51 -0.34
C ALA A 19 -20.70 40.87 -1.36
N PHE A 20 -20.17 41.67 -2.28
CA PHE A 20 -19.16 41.22 -3.24
C PHE A 20 -17.84 40.84 -2.55
N LEU A 21 -17.37 41.65 -1.60
CA LEU A 21 -16.17 41.37 -0.80
C LEU A 21 -16.35 40.13 0.09
N ALA A 22 -17.53 39.96 0.69
CA ALA A 22 -17.84 38.80 1.52
C ALA A 22 -17.86 37.50 0.68
N THR A 23 -18.50 37.53 -0.49
CA THR A 23 -18.54 36.37 -1.40
C THR A 23 -17.15 36.03 -1.95
N ALA A 24 -16.37 37.03 -2.36
CA ALA A 24 -14.99 36.84 -2.78
C ALA A 24 -14.11 36.23 -1.66
N GLY A 25 -14.29 36.69 -0.41
CA GLY A 25 -13.59 36.15 0.75
C GLY A 25 -13.93 34.69 1.04
N ILE A 26 -15.21 34.31 0.92
CA ILE A 26 -15.66 32.92 1.10
C ILE A 26 -15.05 32.02 0.03
N ILE A 27 -15.07 32.43 -1.23
CA ILE A 27 -14.50 31.65 -2.35
C ILE A 27 -12.99 31.46 -2.14
N LEU A 28 -12.28 32.53 -1.77
CA LEU A 28 -10.84 32.47 -1.52
C LEU A 28 -10.52 31.54 -0.34
N GLY A 29 -11.27 31.63 0.76
CA GLY A 29 -11.13 30.75 1.91
C GLY A 29 -11.35 29.28 1.56
N LEU A 30 -12.34 28.99 0.71
CA LEU A 30 -12.62 27.64 0.24
C LEU A 30 -11.47 27.10 -0.63
N CYS A 31 -10.95 27.91 -1.56
CA CYS A 31 -9.79 27.54 -2.37
C CYS A 31 -8.55 27.23 -1.52
N LEU A 32 -8.29 28.02 -0.48
CA LEU A 32 -7.17 27.79 0.44
C LEU A 32 -7.34 26.49 1.24
N LEU A 33 -8.56 26.20 1.71
CA LEU A 33 -8.88 24.96 2.41
C LEU A 33 -8.70 23.73 1.51
N LEU A 34 -9.21 23.77 0.27
CA LEU A 34 -9.01 22.70 -0.69
C LEU A 34 -7.52 22.52 -1.03
N GLY A 35 -6.80 23.61 -1.28
CA GLY A 35 -5.36 23.57 -1.56
C GLY A 35 -4.57 22.97 -0.40
N TRP A 36 -4.88 23.35 0.83
CA TRP A 36 -4.26 22.78 2.03
C TRP A 36 -4.59 21.29 2.20
N PHE A 37 -5.83 20.89 1.94
CA PHE A 37 -6.26 19.50 2.02
C PHE A 37 -5.55 18.63 0.98
N VAL A 38 -5.51 19.08 -0.27
CA VAL A 38 -4.77 18.44 -1.38
C VAL A 38 -3.29 18.36 -1.02
N TRP A 39 -2.66 19.45 -0.57
CA TRP A 39 -1.25 19.43 -0.16
C TRP A 39 -0.97 18.45 0.98
N ARG A 40 -1.88 18.34 1.95
CA ARG A 40 -1.77 17.36 3.04
C ARG A 40 -1.91 15.93 2.55
N LEU A 41 -2.75 15.68 1.54
CA LEU A 41 -2.88 14.37 0.89
C LEU A 41 -1.64 14.02 0.07
N LEU A 42 -1.05 14.96 -0.67
CA LEU A 42 0.20 14.72 -1.41
C LEU A 42 1.43 14.58 -0.50
N LYS A 43 1.44 15.24 0.66
CA LYS A 43 2.49 15.08 1.68
C LYS A 43 2.39 13.79 2.48
N ARG A 44 1.24 13.12 2.46
CA ARG A 44 1.20 11.71 2.86
C ARG A 44 2.00 10.99 1.79
N LYS A 45 3.17 10.47 2.17
CA LYS A 45 4.00 9.66 1.30
C LYS A 45 3.05 8.68 0.59
N PRO A 46 3.00 8.65 -0.76
CA PRO A 46 2.41 7.49 -1.41
C PRO A 46 3.10 6.28 -0.79
N PRO A 47 2.38 5.19 -0.42
CA PRO A 47 3.02 3.89 -0.28
C PRO A 47 3.91 3.78 -1.51
N ALA A 48 5.22 3.69 -1.30
CA ALA A 48 6.17 3.65 -2.39
C ALA A 48 5.65 2.59 -3.34
N GLU A 49 5.22 3.04 -4.52
CA GLU A 49 4.91 2.12 -5.61
C GLU A 49 6.17 1.28 -5.75
N PRO A 50 6.07 -0.06 -5.69
CA PRO A 50 7.25 -0.88 -5.87
C PRO A 50 7.73 -0.57 -7.29
N GLU A 51 8.77 0.25 -7.42
CA GLU A 51 9.61 0.25 -8.60
C GLU A 51 9.97 -1.22 -8.81
N GLU A 52 9.44 -1.84 -9.86
CA GLU A 52 9.94 -3.12 -10.34
C GLU A 52 11.44 -2.91 -10.55
N PRO A 53 12.31 -3.50 -9.71
CA PRO A 53 13.71 -3.37 -9.97
C PRO A 53 13.96 -3.99 -11.34
N PRO A 54 14.84 -3.39 -12.18
CA PRO A 54 15.28 -4.06 -13.39
C PRO A 54 15.74 -5.47 -13.00
N PRO A 55 15.56 -6.49 -13.85
CA PRO A 55 15.93 -7.87 -13.57
C PRO A 55 17.45 -7.95 -13.43
N LEU A 56 17.94 -7.51 -12.28
CA LEU A 56 19.23 -7.85 -11.74
C LEU A 56 19.16 -9.36 -11.66
N LYS A 57 20.16 -10.03 -12.22
CA LYS A 57 20.40 -11.44 -11.94
C LYS A 57 20.69 -11.48 -10.44
N VAL A 58 19.65 -11.57 -9.63
CA VAL A 58 19.77 -11.60 -8.18
C VAL A 58 20.31 -12.99 -7.90
N ASP A 59 21.53 -13.04 -7.37
CA ASP A 59 22.12 -14.28 -6.91
C ASP A 59 21.11 -14.94 -5.94
N PRO A 60 20.80 -16.23 -6.08
CA PRO A 60 19.89 -16.93 -5.17
C PRO A 60 20.20 -16.70 -3.69
N GLN A 61 21.48 -16.53 -3.34
CA GLN A 61 21.90 -16.22 -1.98
C GLN A 61 21.42 -14.84 -1.53
N THR A 62 21.52 -13.83 -2.42
CA THR A 62 21.05 -12.47 -2.14
C THR A 62 19.53 -12.40 -2.00
N LEU A 63 18.76 -13.16 -2.79
CA LEU A 63 17.29 -13.25 -2.63
C LEU A 63 16.88 -13.76 -1.25
N ARG A 64 17.53 -14.84 -0.79
CA ARG A 64 17.26 -15.43 0.52
C ARG A 64 17.60 -14.47 1.64
N GLU A 65 18.78 -13.84 1.57
CA GLU A 65 19.24 -12.88 2.57
C GLU A 65 18.31 -11.67 2.67
N GLU A 66 17.87 -11.14 1.53
CA GLU A 66 16.91 -10.04 1.47
C GLU A 66 15.57 -10.42 2.09
N ALA A 67 15.03 -11.59 1.75
CA ALA A 67 13.77 -12.07 2.31
C ALA A 67 13.87 -12.29 3.83
N LEU A 68 14.95 -12.92 4.31
CA LEU A 68 15.18 -13.11 5.74
C LEU A 68 15.33 -11.79 6.49
N ALA A 69 16.11 -10.84 5.94
CA ALA A 69 16.26 -9.51 6.52
C ALA A 69 14.92 -8.76 6.57
N ALA A 70 14.08 -8.89 5.53
CA ALA A 70 12.74 -8.31 5.53
C ALA A 70 11.83 -8.94 6.60
N LEU A 71 11.87 -10.27 6.76
CA LEU A 71 11.13 -10.96 7.82
C LEU A 71 11.63 -10.59 9.23
N ASP A 72 12.93 -10.34 9.41
CA ASP A 72 13.48 -9.83 10.67
C ASP A 72 13.01 -8.41 10.97
N ARG A 73 12.93 -7.53 9.96
CA ARG A 73 12.38 -6.18 10.11
C ARG A 73 10.89 -6.23 10.48
N LEU A 74 10.12 -7.09 9.82
CA LEU A 74 8.69 -7.30 10.12
C LEU A 74 8.49 -7.76 11.56
N ALA A 75 9.33 -8.69 12.05
CA ALA A 75 9.27 -9.17 13.43
C ALA A 75 9.50 -8.05 14.47
N GLN A 76 10.30 -7.03 14.14
CA GLN A 76 10.61 -5.89 15.02
C GLN A 76 9.68 -4.69 14.81
N SER A 77 8.77 -4.77 13.82
CA SER A 77 7.89 -3.69 13.41
C SER A 77 6.95 -3.24 14.51
N GLN A 78 6.48 -1.99 14.39
CA GLN A 78 5.42 -1.47 15.27
C GLN A 78 4.10 -2.20 15.05
N ALA A 79 3.82 -2.70 13.84
CA ALA A 79 2.62 -3.47 13.53
C ALA A 79 2.56 -4.77 14.36
N MET A 80 3.68 -5.48 14.49
CA MET A 80 3.82 -6.65 15.36
C MET A 80 3.62 -6.33 16.85
N LYS A 81 4.10 -5.17 17.31
CA LYS A 81 3.97 -4.74 18.72
C LYS A 81 2.56 -4.29 19.08
N GLN A 82 1.84 -3.72 18.11
CA GLN A 82 0.49 -3.18 18.28
C GLN A 82 -0.60 -4.17 17.86
N GLU A 83 -0.24 -5.43 17.63
CA GLU A 83 -1.15 -6.51 17.23
C GLU A 83 -2.02 -6.19 16.02
N ARG A 84 -1.46 -5.40 15.09
CA ARG A 84 -2.13 -5.03 13.83
C ARG A 84 -1.97 -6.16 12.83
N GLY A 85 -2.74 -7.24 13.02
CA GLY A 85 -2.65 -8.45 12.21
C GLY A 85 -2.76 -8.16 10.71
N GLN A 86 -3.73 -7.33 10.30
CA GLN A 86 -3.88 -6.95 8.90
C GLN A 86 -2.59 -6.41 8.28
N ASP A 87 -1.95 -5.42 8.93
CA ASP A 87 -0.71 -4.82 8.45
C ASP A 87 0.42 -5.86 8.39
N VAL A 88 0.52 -6.70 9.42
CA VAL A 88 1.55 -7.76 9.50
C VAL A 88 1.41 -8.77 8.38
N TYR A 89 0.20 -9.28 8.11
CA TYR A 89 -0.01 -10.29 7.07
C TYR A 89 0.09 -9.71 5.65
N LEU A 90 -0.31 -8.45 5.43
CA LEU A 90 -0.08 -7.77 4.16
C LEU A 90 1.42 -7.67 3.85
N GLU A 91 2.23 -7.28 4.84
CA GLU A 91 3.69 -7.20 4.66
C GLU A 91 4.32 -8.59 4.53
N LEU A 92 3.89 -9.57 5.33
CA LEU A 92 4.35 -10.96 5.26
C LEU A 92 4.14 -11.57 3.87
N GLU A 93 2.94 -11.39 3.30
CA GLU A 93 2.59 -11.89 1.98
C GLU A 93 3.37 -11.18 0.87
N ALA A 94 3.56 -9.86 0.99
CA ALA A 94 4.37 -9.11 0.04
C ALA A 94 5.82 -9.59 0.02
N ILE A 95 6.42 -9.87 1.18
CA ILE A 95 7.77 -10.45 1.28
C ILE A 95 7.78 -11.84 0.63
N PHE A 96 6.79 -12.67 0.92
CA PHE A 96 6.72 -14.04 0.38
C PHE A 96 6.60 -14.06 -1.15
N LYS A 97 5.67 -13.25 -1.70
CA LYS A 97 5.46 -13.16 -3.16
C LYS A 97 6.71 -12.66 -3.88
N ARG A 98 7.40 -11.65 -3.35
CA ARG A 98 8.67 -11.15 -3.90
C ARG A 98 9.76 -12.22 -3.89
N PHE A 99 9.85 -13.00 -2.81
CA PHE A 99 10.79 -14.11 -2.72
C PHE A 99 10.50 -15.18 -3.80
N LEU A 100 9.23 -15.57 -3.97
CA LEU A 100 8.83 -16.53 -5.00
C LEU A 100 9.07 -16.00 -6.42
N GLU A 101 8.81 -14.72 -6.64
CA GLU A 101 9.04 -14.05 -7.93
C GLU A 101 10.51 -14.08 -8.32
N GLY A 102 11.41 -13.76 -7.40
CA GLY A 102 12.86 -13.88 -7.62
C GLY A 102 13.30 -15.32 -7.88
N MET A 103 12.74 -16.29 -7.12
CA MET A 103 13.10 -17.71 -7.26
C MET A 103 12.64 -18.31 -8.59
N HIS A 104 11.45 -17.95 -9.06
CA HIS A 104 10.83 -18.57 -10.23
C HIS A 104 10.84 -17.71 -11.49
N HIS A 105 11.38 -16.49 -11.42
CA HIS A 105 11.41 -15.52 -12.52
C HIS A 105 10.01 -15.33 -13.16
N LYS A 106 8.97 -15.31 -12.31
CA LYS A 106 7.56 -15.15 -12.67
C LYS A 106 6.95 -14.04 -11.84
N PRO A 107 6.02 -13.23 -12.39
CA PRO A 107 5.42 -12.10 -11.69
C PRO A 107 4.41 -12.55 -10.62
N VAL A 108 4.89 -13.19 -9.55
CA VAL A 108 4.08 -13.75 -8.46
C VAL A 108 3.47 -12.65 -7.59
N THR A 109 4.07 -11.46 -7.53
CA THR A 109 3.49 -10.30 -6.83
C THR A 109 2.08 -9.96 -7.33
N GLY A 110 1.81 -10.20 -8.62
CA GLY A 110 0.50 -9.95 -9.24
C GLY A 110 -0.54 -11.05 -9.00
N PHE A 111 -0.19 -12.16 -8.35
CA PHE A 111 -1.11 -13.28 -8.19
C PHE A 111 -2.21 -12.99 -7.18
N THR A 112 -3.42 -13.40 -7.53
CA THR A 112 -4.52 -13.59 -6.58
C THR A 112 -4.19 -14.70 -5.58
N ASP A 113 -4.96 -14.77 -4.48
CA ASP A 113 -4.71 -15.78 -3.44
C ASP A 113 -4.86 -17.21 -3.98
N GLN A 114 -5.81 -17.43 -4.90
CA GLN A 114 -6.01 -18.73 -5.56
C GLN A 114 -4.89 -19.06 -6.55
N GLU A 115 -4.45 -18.09 -7.36
CA GLU A 115 -3.31 -18.29 -8.27
C GLU A 115 -2.02 -18.58 -7.52
N LEU A 116 -1.80 -17.95 -6.36
CA LEU A 116 -0.66 -18.23 -5.50
C LEU A 116 -0.71 -19.66 -4.94
N GLU A 117 -1.87 -20.10 -4.48
CA GLU A 117 -2.07 -21.46 -4.01
C GLU A 117 -1.85 -22.50 -5.12
N ASP A 118 -2.44 -22.30 -6.29
CA ASP A 118 -2.27 -23.17 -7.45
C ASP A 118 -0.80 -23.20 -7.92
N PHE A 119 -0.13 -22.04 -7.88
CA PHE A 119 1.29 -21.93 -8.21
C PHE A 119 2.17 -22.72 -7.25
N LEU A 120 1.92 -22.65 -5.95
CA LEU A 120 2.67 -23.37 -4.91
C LEU A 120 2.43 -24.88 -5.00
N LYS A 121 1.19 -25.31 -5.25
CA LYS A 121 0.85 -26.73 -5.48
C LYS A 121 1.54 -27.31 -6.70
N ALA A 122 1.77 -26.50 -7.72
CA ALA A 122 2.46 -26.92 -8.94
C ALA A 122 3.99 -27.06 -8.76
N GLN A 123 4.57 -26.58 -7.66
CA GLN A 123 6.01 -26.69 -7.41
C GLN A 123 6.37 -28.06 -6.81
N PRO A 124 7.17 -28.90 -7.49
CA PRO A 124 7.55 -30.22 -6.99
C PRO A 124 8.35 -30.18 -5.69
N GLN A 125 9.07 -29.09 -5.43
CA GLN A 125 9.81 -28.86 -4.20
C GLN A 125 8.93 -28.49 -3.00
N VAL A 126 7.69 -28.05 -3.22
CA VAL A 126 6.77 -27.65 -2.16
C VAL A 126 5.83 -28.81 -1.85
N HIS A 127 6.06 -29.48 -0.72
CA HIS A 127 5.11 -30.46 -0.18
C HIS A 127 3.91 -29.71 0.43
N TRP A 128 2.97 -29.28 -0.42
CA TRP A 128 1.87 -28.39 -0.04
C TRP A 128 1.16 -28.81 1.25
N GLN A 129 0.74 -30.09 1.34
CA GLN A 129 0.01 -30.61 2.50
C GLN A 129 0.82 -30.57 3.82
N ASP A 130 2.14 -30.75 3.76
CA ASP A 130 3.01 -30.83 4.95
C ASP A 130 3.75 -29.51 5.23
N SER A 131 3.67 -28.54 4.32
CA SER A 131 4.41 -27.28 4.40
C SER A 131 3.91 -26.33 5.49
N GLY A 132 2.66 -26.50 5.92
CA GLY A 132 1.95 -25.54 6.76
C GLY A 132 1.70 -24.17 6.09
N LEU A 133 1.95 -24.04 4.78
CA LEU A 133 1.63 -22.82 4.03
C LEU A 133 0.13 -22.64 3.82
N GLU A 134 -0.63 -23.72 3.63
CA GLU A 134 -2.09 -23.67 3.50
C GLU A 134 -2.76 -22.97 4.69
N PRO A 135 -2.56 -23.40 5.95
CA PRO A 135 -3.16 -22.71 7.09
C PRO A 135 -2.61 -21.29 7.31
N LEU A 136 -1.37 -21.01 6.90
CA LEU A 136 -0.80 -19.65 6.94
C LEU A 136 -1.52 -18.73 5.96
N LEU A 137 -1.71 -19.14 4.71
CA LEU A 137 -2.38 -18.35 3.68
C LEU A 137 -3.85 -18.11 4.01
N GLN A 138 -4.54 -19.13 4.55
CA GLN A 138 -5.90 -18.96 5.07
C GLN A 138 -5.97 -17.97 6.23
N ARG A 139 -4.98 -17.98 7.13
CA ARG A 139 -4.88 -16.96 8.19
C ARG A 139 -4.59 -15.58 7.65
N SER A 140 -3.73 -15.45 6.64
CA SER A 140 -3.47 -14.16 5.97
C SER A 140 -4.75 -13.57 5.41
N LEU A 141 -5.51 -14.38 4.67
CA LEU A 141 -6.82 -14.03 4.13
C LEU A 141 -7.78 -13.58 5.24
N TYR A 142 -7.86 -14.36 6.32
CA TYR A 142 -8.71 -14.02 7.46
C TYR A 142 -8.29 -12.70 8.12
N ALA A 143 -7.00 -12.48 8.36
CA ALA A 143 -6.49 -11.24 8.96
C ALA A 143 -6.69 -10.01 8.06
N ARG A 144 -6.68 -10.19 6.73
CA ARG A 144 -6.87 -9.12 5.74
C ARG A 144 -8.33 -8.70 5.58
N PHE A 145 -9.27 -9.64 5.71
CA PHE A 145 -10.67 -9.42 5.34
C PHE A 145 -11.68 -9.65 6.47
N ALA A 146 -11.37 -10.48 7.45
CA ALA A 146 -12.25 -10.72 8.60
C ALA A 146 -11.92 -9.74 9.74
N LYS A 147 -12.91 -9.47 10.61
CA LYS A 147 -12.74 -8.60 11.78
C LYS A 147 -11.83 -9.19 12.87
N GLY A 148 -11.36 -10.43 12.72
CA GLY A 148 -10.50 -11.09 13.71
C GLY A 148 -9.03 -10.90 13.40
N SER A 149 -8.29 -10.35 14.38
CA SER A 149 -6.83 -10.26 14.31
C SER A 149 -6.21 -11.52 14.94
N PRO A 150 -5.28 -12.22 14.27
CA PRO A 150 -4.52 -13.29 14.89
C PRO A 150 -3.75 -12.79 16.12
N SER A 151 -3.55 -13.65 17.11
CA SER A 151 -2.78 -13.29 18.31
C SER A 151 -1.31 -13.06 17.95
N GLN A 152 -0.60 -12.31 18.80
CA GLN A 152 0.84 -12.09 18.61
C GLN A 152 1.63 -13.39 18.51
N THR A 153 1.28 -14.40 19.33
CA THR A 153 1.89 -15.73 19.27
C THR A 153 1.69 -16.38 17.91
N GLN A 154 0.47 -16.32 17.35
CA GLN A 154 0.18 -16.91 16.05
C GLN A 154 0.94 -16.22 14.92
N MET A 155 1.02 -14.88 14.96
CA MET A 155 1.80 -14.12 13.98
C MET A 155 3.30 -14.47 14.04
N GLN A 156 3.85 -14.69 15.24
CA GLN A 156 5.24 -15.11 15.40
C GLN A 156 5.49 -16.54 14.88
N GLU A 157 4.53 -17.45 15.08
CA GLU A 157 4.61 -18.81 14.54
C GLU A 157 4.59 -18.81 13.01
N ASP A 158 3.68 -18.05 12.40
CA ASP A 158 3.57 -17.96 10.94
C ASP A 158 4.83 -17.31 10.33
N LEU A 159 5.38 -16.29 10.99
CA LEU A 159 6.64 -15.67 10.58
C LEU A 159 7.81 -16.67 10.68
N ARG A 160 7.86 -17.49 11.74
CA ARG A 160 8.86 -18.55 11.90
C ARG A 160 8.74 -19.61 10.80
N LEU A 161 7.51 -20.02 10.49
CA LEU A 161 7.22 -20.97 9.42
C LEU A 161 7.74 -20.44 8.07
N LEU A 162 7.43 -19.19 7.75
CA LEU A 162 7.88 -18.59 6.50
C LEU A 162 9.41 -18.44 6.44
N LYS A 163 10.07 -18.08 7.55
CA LYS A 163 11.54 -18.09 7.61
C LYS A 163 12.13 -19.46 7.34
N GLN A 164 11.55 -20.52 7.90
CA GLN A 164 11.98 -21.89 7.65
C GLN A 164 11.80 -22.29 6.19
N PHE A 165 10.69 -21.86 5.57
CA PHE A 165 10.46 -22.06 4.14
C PHE A 165 11.54 -21.38 3.29
N VAL A 166 11.81 -20.10 3.53
CA VAL A 166 12.85 -19.32 2.83
C VAL A 166 14.26 -19.90 3.05
N GLN A 167 14.54 -20.47 4.22
CA GLN A 167 15.83 -21.11 4.48
C GLN A 167 15.98 -22.44 3.73
N LYS A 168 14.91 -23.21 3.62
CA LYS A 168 14.91 -24.54 2.97
C LYS A 168 14.92 -24.44 1.45
N HIS A 169 14.28 -23.42 0.89
CA HIS A 169 14.16 -23.22 -0.54
C HIS A 169 15.11 -22.11 -0.98
N THR A 170 16.11 -22.44 -1.79
CA THR A 170 16.98 -21.48 -2.48
C THR A 170 17.03 -21.91 -3.94
N ALA A 171 17.09 -20.97 -4.88
CA ALA A 171 17.29 -21.31 -6.28
C ALA A 171 18.69 -21.92 -6.45
N ASP A 172 18.77 -23.13 -6.98
CA ASP A 172 20.02 -23.74 -7.46
C ASP A 172 20.46 -23.12 -8.80
#